data_AF-A0A2E2EG08-F1
#
_entry.id   AF-A0A2E2EG08-F1
#
_cell.length_a   1.000
_cell.length_b   1.000
_cell.length_c   1.000
_cell.angle_alpha   90.00
_cell.angle_beta   90.00
_cell.angle_gamma   90.00
#
_symmetry.space_group_name_H-M   'P 1'
#
loop_
_entity.id
_entity.type
_entity.pdbx_description
1 polymer ?
#
loop_
_entity_poly.entity_id
_entity_poly.type
_entity_poly.pdbx_seq_one_letter_code
_entity_poly.pdbx_strand_id
1 'polypeptide(L)'
;MKVFCCLAFFSLSLTASAKVIESYPLEEFTAFDPKQKVHFNLQLEQIKLSFDDKGYMLSKRMKAIYQTESIEELEDYVIVQYIKGCIFSSSKKKNQVENYLNVNRDLFGRKMKFRHPHWVIDSIDKDPVYATSANYLRHDLYRWQPGPNSTDEKEFEYYYRQKPEFPQLYVTDAPTAASYSAYPETDTEYAKNVALEFSTCLIRTEDVPYSVAENDVSLKEKAIKCFDWNIMHVFDFAQKKFIAPKTMPKICR
;
A
#
# COMPACT_ATOMS: atom_id res chain seq x y z
N MET A 1 30.00 38.60 -39.15
CA MET A 1 30.61 37.28 -38.86
C MET A 1 30.76 37.15 -37.35
N LYS A 2 29.78 36.53 -36.67
CA LYS A 2 29.84 36.20 -35.24
C LYS A 2 29.23 34.81 -35.06
N VAL A 3 30.00 33.98 -34.37
CA VAL A 3 29.92 32.52 -34.27
C VAL A 3 28.70 32.11 -33.45
N PHE A 4 27.84 31.24 -34.01
CA PHE A 4 26.81 30.52 -33.27
C PHE A 4 27.47 29.36 -32.53
N CYS A 5 27.47 29.41 -31.20
CA CYS A 5 27.92 28.31 -30.35
C CYS A 5 26.70 27.42 -30.05
N CYS A 6 26.66 26.24 -30.68
CA CYS A 6 25.73 25.17 -30.32
C CYS A 6 26.17 24.54 -28.98
N LEU A 7 25.45 24.85 -27.90
CA LEU A 7 25.52 24.06 -26.68
C LEU A 7 24.59 22.85 -26.84
N ALA A 8 25.18 21.70 -27.12
CA ALA A 8 24.50 20.42 -27.08
C ALA A 8 24.10 20.10 -25.63
N PHE A 9 22.80 20.05 -25.35
CA PHE A 9 22.27 19.46 -24.13
C PHE A 9 22.45 17.95 -24.21
N PHE A 10 23.47 17.42 -23.54
CA PHE A 10 23.51 16.00 -23.19
C PHE A 10 22.52 15.76 -22.05
N SER A 11 21.33 15.23 -22.35
CA SER A 11 20.46 14.65 -21.33
C SER A 11 21.04 13.30 -20.91
N LEU A 12 21.86 13.29 -19.86
CA LEU A 12 22.19 12.06 -19.14
C LEU A 12 20.95 11.60 -18.38
N SER A 13 20.13 10.75 -19.01
CA SER A 13 19.13 9.96 -18.29
C SER A 13 19.87 8.85 -17.53
N LEU A 14 20.36 9.15 -16.33
CA LEU A 14 20.73 8.09 -15.39
C LEU A 14 19.44 7.40 -14.93
N THR A 15 19.12 6.27 -15.56
CA THR A 15 18.15 5.33 -15.01
C THR A 15 18.81 4.60 -13.85
N ALA A 16 18.77 5.18 -12.65
CA ALA A 16 19.16 4.46 -11.44
C ALA A 16 18.18 3.29 -11.26
N SER A 17 18.65 2.05 -11.43
CA SER A 17 17.83 0.86 -11.19
C SER A 17 17.89 0.50 -9.71
N ALA A 18 16.73 0.45 -9.06
CA ALA A 18 16.65 -0.01 -7.69
C ALA A 18 17.01 -1.50 -7.62
N LYS A 19 17.86 -1.89 -6.67
CA LYS A 19 18.19 -3.30 -6.38
C LYS A 19 17.55 -3.72 -5.06
N VAL A 20 16.91 -4.89 -5.05
CA VAL A 20 16.54 -5.56 -3.80
C VAL A 20 17.82 -5.96 -3.08
N ILE A 21 17.99 -5.48 -1.86
CA ILE A 21 19.15 -5.78 -1.02
C ILE A 21 18.80 -6.62 0.21
N GLU A 22 17.52 -6.69 0.57
CA GLU A 22 17.02 -7.49 1.69
C GLU A 22 15.55 -7.82 1.44
N SER A 23 15.17 -9.09 1.64
CA SER A 23 13.78 -9.53 1.75
C SER A 23 13.57 -10.08 3.15
N TYR A 24 12.40 -9.79 3.72
CA TYR A 24 12.01 -10.30 5.03
C TYR A 24 11.10 -11.52 4.87
N PRO A 25 11.02 -12.40 5.89
CA PRO A 25 10.09 -13.52 5.86
C PRO A 25 8.65 -13.04 5.59
N LEU A 26 7.93 -13.81 4.78
CA LEU A 26 6.52 -13.58 4.51
C LEU A 26 5.72 -13.74 5.82
N GLU A 27 4.95 -12.71 6.17
CA GLU A 27 3.96 -12.82 7.25
C GLU A 27 2.65 -13.28 6.63
N GLU A 28 2.07 -14.37 7.13
CA GLU A 28 0.80 -14.92 6.64
C GLU A 28 -0.22 -15.04 7.76
N PHE A 29 -1.45 -14.60 7.48
CA PHE A 29 -2.60 -14.75 8.35
C PHE A 29 -3.71 -15.45 7.59
N THR A 30 -4.29 -16.49 8.18
CA THR A 30 -5.36 -17.28 7.55
C THR A 30 -6.55 -17.41 8.48
N ALA A 31 -7.76 -17.33 7.92
CA ALA A 31 -9.00 -17.63 8.59
C ALA A 31 -9.90 -18.45 7.66
N PHE A 32 -10.70 -19.33 8.23
CA PHE A 32 -11.76 -20.04 7.54
C PHE A 32 -13.07 -19.79 8.30
N ASP A 33 -14.09 -19.33 7.60
CA ASP A 33 -15.45 -19.27 8.14
C ASP A 33 -16.21 -20.53 7.69
N PRO A 34 -16.55 -21.46 8.58
CA PRO A 34 -17.23 -22.70 8.20
C PRO A 34 -18.70 -22.52 7.82
N LYS A 35 -19.34 -21.40 8.21
CA LYS A 35 -20.74 -21.12 7.86
C LYS A 35 -20.86 -20.57 6.45
N GLN A 36 -19.96 -19.66 6.11
CA GLN A 36 -19.85 -19.04 4.79
C GLN A 36 -18.99 -19.86 3.82
N LYS A 37 -18.24 -20.83 4.36
CA LYS A 37 -17.32 -21.71 3.64
C LYS A 37 -16.28 -20.97 2.81
N VAL A 38 -15.78 -19.86 3.35
CA VAL A 38 -14.81 -18.99 2.70
C VAL A 38 -13.49 -19.00 3.49
N HIS A 39 -12.38 -19.14 2.76
CA HIS A 39 -11.04 -18.93 3.28
C HIS A 39 -10.61 -17.48 3.00
N PHE A 40 -10.03 -16.82 3.99
CA PHE A 40 -9.44 -15.49 3.85
C PHE A 40 -7.99 -15.52 4.33
N ASN A 41 -7.07 -15.09 3.47
CA ASN A 41 -5.65 -15.06 3.73
C ASN A 41 -5.07 -13.66 3.45
N LEU A 42 -4.19 -13.20 4.33
CA LEU A 42 -3.41 -11.98 4.15
C LEU A 42 -1.92 -12.34 4.16
N GLN A 43 -1.22 -12.01 3.07
CA GLN A 43 0.23 -12.15 2.96
C GLN A 43 0.86 -10.77 2.97
N LEU A 44 1.93 -10.60 3.76
CA LEU A 44 2.69 -9.36 3.82
C LEU A 44 4.16 -9.61 3.51
N GLU A 45 4.65 -8.99 2.45
CA GLU A 45 6.05 -9.04 2.05
C GLU A 45 6.71 -7.70 2.35
N GLN A 46 7.82 -7.69 3.07
CA GLN A 46 8.65 -6.51 3.22
C GLN A 46 9.93 -6.67 2.40
N ILE A 47 10.32 -5.60 1.70
CA ILE A 47 11.54 -5.54 0.91
C ILE A 47 12.31 -4.24 1.18
N LYS A 48 13.63 -4.36 1.14
CA LYS A 48 14.55 -3.22 1.17
C LYS A 48 15.18 -3.04 -0.19
N LEU A 49 15.04 -1.83 -0.73
CA LEU A 49 15.54 -1.45 -2.05
C LEU A 49 16.66 -0.42 -1.89
N SER A 50 17.78 -0.58 -2.58
CA SER A 50 18.83 0.43 -2.70
C SER A 50 18.79 1.06 -4.09
N PHE A 51 19.01 2.39 -4.17
CA PHE A 51 19.16 3.11 -5.44
C PHE A 51 20.62 3.37 -5.79
N ASP A 52 21.46 3.52 -4.75
CA ASP A 52 22.89 3.77 -4.78
C ASP A 52 23.44 3.75 -3.33
N ASP A 53 24.68 4.19 -3.15
CA ASP A 53 25.33 4.31 -1.84
C ASP A 53 24.74 5.44 -0.97
N LYS A 54 23.84 6.26 -1.53
CA LYS A 54 23.33 7.50 -0.92
C LYS A 54 21.95 7.32 -0.31
N GLY A 55 21.25 6.22 -0.56
CA GLY A 55 19.90 6.03 -0.06
C GLY A 55 19.31 4.65 -0.23
N TYR A 56 18.24 4.39 0.53
CA TYR A 56 17.47 3.15 0.42
C TYR A 56 16.00 3.39 0.78
N MET A 57 15.17 2.41 0.40
CA MET A 57 13.74 2.39 0.68
C MET A 57 13.34 1.11 1.40
N LEU A 58 12.33 1.21 2.26
CA LEU A 58 11.61 0.09 2.84
C LEU A 58 10.18 0.12 2.33
N SER A 59 9.80 -0.96 1.65
CA SER A 59 8.46 -1.17 1.12
C SER A 59 7.85 -2.39 1.78
N LYS A 60 6.55 -2.33 2.07
CA LYS A 60 5.75 -3.48 2.49
C LYS A 60 4.59 -3.61 1.53
N ARG A 61 4.38 -4.81 1.00
CA ARG A 61 3.32 -5.17 0.07
C ARG A 61 2.35 -6.09 0.78
N MET A 62 1.08 -5.94 0.45
CA MET A 62 0.00 -6.75 0.95
C MET A 62 -0.66 -7.49 -0.23
N LYS A 63 -0.96 -8.77 -0.05
CA LYS A 63 -1.83 -9.57 -0.92
C LYS A 63 -2.93 -10.15 -0.05
N ALA A 64 -4.18 -9.74 -0.29
CA ALA A 64 -5.35 -10.25 0.41
C ALA A 64 -6.11 -11.17 -0.55
N ILE A 65 -6.23 -12.44 -0.16
CA ILE A 65 -6.72 -13.55 -0.97
C ILE A 65 -7.96 -14.11 -0.31
N TYR A 66 -9.02 -14.37 -1.06
CA TYR A 66 -10.11 -15.21 -0.58
C TYR A 66 -10.45 -16.32 -1.57
N GLN A 67 -10.85 -17.46 -1.01
CA GLN A 67 -11.22 -18.65 -1.75
C GLN A 67 -12.58 -19.16 -1.27
N THR A 68 -13.45 -19.53 -2.22
CA THR A 68 -14.83 -20.00 -2.04
C THR A 68 -14.98 -21.46 -2.50
N GLU A 69 -16.17 -22.06 -2.40
CA GLU A 69 -16.39 -23.43 -2.90
C GLU A 69 -16.55 -23.47 -4.42
N SER A 70 -17.06 -22.41 -5.03
CA SER A 70 -17.33 -22.31 -6.47
C SER A 70 -16.95 -20.96 -7.07
N ILE A 71 -16.79 -20.89 -8.40
CA ILE A 71 -16.43 -19.63 -9.08
C ILE A 71 -17.58 -18.62 -8.99
N GLU A 72 -18.81 -19.11 -8.92
CA GLU A 72 -20.03 -18.31 -8.84
C GLU A 72 -20.13 -17.56 -7.52
N GLU A 73 -19.61 -18.11 -6.42
CA GLU A 73 -19.62 -17.51 -5.08
C GLU A 73 -18.57 -16.40 -4.91
N LEU A 74 -17.66 -16.23 -5.86
CA LEU A 74 -16.60 -15.21 -5.75
C LEU A 74 -17.16 -13.79 -5.66
N GLU A 75 -18.27 -13.51 -6.34
CA GLU A 75 -18.92 -12.19 -6.33
C GLU A 75 -19.69 -11.91 -5.02
N ASP A 76 -19.90 -12.93 -4.17
CA ASP A 76 -20.60 -12.78 -2.89
C ASP A 76 -19.76 -12.12 -1.81
N TYR A 77 -18.46 -11.94 -2.04
CA TYR A 77 -17.52 -11.38 -1.09
C TYR A 77 -16.70 -10.25 -1.69
N VAL A 78 -16.41 -9.22 -0.89
CA VAL A 78 -15.56 -8.09 -1.23
C VAL A 78 -14.59 -7.79 -0.11
N ILE A 79 -13.47 -7.15 -0.48
CA ILE A 79 -12.47 -6.68 0.46
C ILE A 79 -12.68 -5.18 0.70
N VAL A 80 -12.73 -4.78 1.97
CA VAL A 80 -12.72 -3.38 2.40
C VAL A 80 -11.48 -3.17 3.25
N GLN A 81 -10.68 -2.15 2.91
CA GLN A 81 -9.49 -1.76 3.67
C GLN A 81 -9.75 -0.47 4.43
N TYR A 82 -9.27 -0.41 5.67
CA TYR A 82 -9.24 0.80 6.48
C TYR A 82 -7.81 1.20 6.75
N ILE A 83 -7.58 2.50 6.89
CA ILE A 83 -6.27 3.07 7.14
C ILE A 83 -6.32 4.11 8.25
N LYS A 84 -5.24 4.20 9.01
CA LYS A 84 -4.99 5.22 10.04
C LYS A 84 -3.50 5.56 10.05
N GLY A 85 -3.15 6.79 10.43
CA GLY A 85 -1.77 7.25 10.55
C GLY A 85 -1.38 8.28 9.49
N CYS A 86 -0.08 8.45 9.24
CA CYS A 86 0.39 9.47 8.31
C CYS A 86 1.68 9.12 7.56
N ILE A 87 1.92 9.86 6.48
CA ILE A 87 3.21 9.90 5.78
C ILE A 87 3.75 11.33 5.89
N PHE A 88 5.00 11.46 6.31
CA PHE A 88 5.64 12.75 6.53
C PHE A 88 7.11 12.72 6.13
N SER A 89 7.63 13.86 5.67
CA SER A 89 9.06 14.01 5.44
C SER A 89 9.77 14.49 6.71
N SER A 90 11.04 14.10 6.84
CA SER A 90 11.99 14.70 7.78
C SER A 90 13.21 15.20 7.02
N SER A 91 13.79 16.31 7.46
CA SER A 91 15.10 16.79 6.97
C SER A 91 16.00 17.05 8.16
N LYS A 92 17.29 16.72 8.01
CA LYS A 92 18.32 17.07 8.97
C LYS A 92 19.33 18.01 8.32
N LYS A 93 19.52 19.16 8.95
CA LYS A 93 20.52 20.18 8.57
C LYS A 93 21.18 20.71 9.83
N LYS A 94 22.52 20.75 9.87
CA LYS A 94 23.28 21.24 11.05
C LYS A 94 22.83 20.61 12.39
N ASN A 95 22.60 19.30 12.41
CA ASN A 95 22.09 18.52 13.56
C ASN A 95 20.67 18.86 14.06
N GLN A 96 19.92 19.70 13.36
CA GLN A 96 18.51 19.94 13.65
C GLN A 96 17.65 19.10 12.71
N VAL A 97 16.68 18.38 13.27
CA VAL A 97 15.72 17.58 12.51
C VAL A 97 14.38 18.31 12.48
N GLU A 98 13.88 18.56 11.28
CA GLU A 98 12.57 19.15 11.04
C GLU A 98 11.65 18.11 10.38
N ASN A 99 10.35 18.15 10.71
CA ASN A 99 9.33 17.24 10.18
C ASN A 99 8.24 18.01 9.44
N TYR A 100 7.75 17.47 8.32
CA TYR A 100 6.79 18.14 7.44
C TYR A 100 5.69 17.19 6.96
N LEU A 101 4.43 17.62 7.10
CA LEU A 101 3.27 16.97 6.47
C LEU A 101 3.09 17.51 5.03
N ASN A 102 3.99 17.10 4.15
CA ASN A 102 4.04 17.56 2.75
C ASN A 102 3.57 16.48 1.74
N VAL A 103 3.29 15.26 2.18
CA VAL A 103 2.74 14.19 1.34
C VAL A 103 1.22 14.32 1.24
N ASN A 104 0.70 14.30 0.02
CA ASN A 104 -0.73 14.32 -0.26
C ASN A 104 -1.18 12.94 -0.76
N ARG A 105 -2.48 12.65 -0.62
CA ARG A 105 -3.16 11.53 -1.28
C ARG A 105 -4.54 11.95 -1.77
N ASP A 106 -5.07 11.18 -2.70
CA ASP A 106 -6.48 11.20 -3.04
C ASP A 106 -7.25 10.32 -2.03
N LEU A 107 -8.43 10.79 -1.62
CA LEU A 107 -9.34 10.08 -0.73
C LEU A 107 -10.76 10.61 -0.98
N PHE A 108 -11.72 9.75 -1.31
CA PHE A 108 -13.12 10.14 -1.57
C PHE A 108 -13.26 11.35 -2.53
N GLY A 109 -12.52 11.34 -3.64
CA GLY A 109 -12.55 12.38 -4.67
C GLY A 109 -11.88 13.72 -4.32
N ARG A 110 -11.16 13.81 -3.19
CA ARG A 110 -10.43 15.01 -2.77
C ARG A 110 -8.94 14.75 -2.54
N LYS A 111 -8.12 15.76 -2.81
CA LYS A 111 -6.69 15.79 -2.43
C LYS A 111 -6.53 16.33 -1.02
N MET A 112 -5.88 15.57 -0.16
CA MET A 112 -5.61 15.98 1.23
C MET A 112 -4.21 15.54 1.67
N LYS A 113 -3.73 16.09 2.80
CA LYS A 113 -2.53 15.58 3.46
C LYS A 113 -2.74 14.13 3.84
N PHE A 114 -1.72 13.30 3.66
CA PHE A 114 -1.74 11.91 4.07
C PHE A 114 -1.62 11.82 5.60
N ARG A 115 -2.71 12.17 6.30
CA ARG A 115 -2.83 12.14 7.76
C ARG A 115 -4.27 11.80 8.14
N HIS A 116 -4.43 10.64 8.75
CA HIS A 116 -5.69 10.08 9.23
C HIS A 116 -5.55 9.78 10.72
N PRO A 117 -5.86 10.74 11.61
CA PRO A 117 -5.73 10.52 13.05
C PRO A 117 -6.70 9.45 13.58
N HIS A 118 -7.79 9.22 12.82
CA HIS A 118 -8.78 8.17 13.06
C HIS A 118 -8.80 7.19 11.89
N TRP A 119 -9.40 6.03 12.11
CA TRP A 119 -9.66 5.06 11.04
C TRP A 119 -10.59 5.67 9.99
N VAL A 120 -10.20 5.53 8.73
CA VAL A 120 -11.01 5.87 7.56
C VAL A 120 -10.97 4.71 6.57
N ILE A 121 -11.94 4.63 5.68
CA ILE A 121 -11.91 3.69 4.55
C ILE A 121 -10.81 4.10 3.59
N ASP A 122 -10.00 3.14 3.17
CA ASP A 122 -8.89 3.32 2.24
C ASP A 122 -9.36 3.21 0.79
N SER A 123 -10.18 4.16 0.35
CA SER A 123 -10.73 4.22 -1.02
C SER A 123 -10.60 5.62 -1.62
N ILE A 124 -10.31 5.67 -2.92
CA ILE A 124 -10.32 6.94 -3.68
C ILE A 124 -11.75 7.39 -3.97
N ASP A 125 -12.69 6.44 -4.07
CA ASP A 125 -14.09 6.65 -4.42
C ASP A 125 -15.01 6.46 -3.20
N LYS A 126 -16.31 6.76 -3.37
CA LYS A 126 -17.31 6.56 -2.31
C LYS A 126 -17.67 5.09 -2.08
N ASP A 127 -17.41 4.23 -3.07
CA ASP A 127 -17.53 2.78 -2.90
C ASP A 127 -16.38 2.32 -1.99
N PRO A 128 -16.68 1.69 -0.83
CA PRO A 128 -15.64 1.29 0.12
C PRO A 128 -14.89 0.02 -0.30
N VAL A 129 -15.34 -0.66 -1.36
CA VAL A 129 -14.65 -1.85 -1.86
C VAL A 129 -13.26 -1.46 -2.36
N TYR A 130 -12.26 -2.20 -1.89
CA TYR A 130 -10.88 -1.98 -2.28
C TYR A 130 -10.65 -2.36 -3.73
N ALA A 131 -9.75 -1.65 -4.42
CA ALA A 131 -9.45 -1.85 -5.83
C ALA A 131 -10.66 -1.68 -6.76
N THR A 132 -11.58 -0.75 -6.48
CA THR A 132 -12.63 -0.36 -7.44
C THR A 132 -12.31 0.94 -8.15
N SER A 133 -13.03 1.21 -9.24
CA SER A 133 -13.00 2.49 -9.95
C SER A 133 -14.34 2.73 -10.63
N ALA A 134 -14.73 4.00 -10.80
CA ALA A 134 -15.99 4.41 -11.42
C ALA A 134 -16.32 3.77 -12.79
N ASN A 135 -15.34 3.23 -13.52
CA ASN A 135 -15.53 2.61 -14.83
C ASN A 135 -15.67 1.07 -14.78
N TYR A 136 -15.66 0.48 -13.59
CA TYR A 136 -15.56 -0.97 -13.38
C TYR A 136 -16.53 -1.44 -12.29
N LEU A 137 -16.98 -2.69 -12.38
CA LEU A 137 -17.71 -3.37 -11.31
C LEU A 137 -16.76 -3.70 -10.13
N ARG A 138 -17.34 -4.04 -8.98
CA ARG A 138 -16.60 -4.23 -7.71
C ARG A 138 -15.47 -5.27 -7.78
N HIS A 139 -15.65 -6.30 -8.58
CA HIS A 139 -14.71 -7.41 -8.72
C HIS A 139 -13.82 -7.30 -9.93
N ASP A 140 -14.10 -6.40 -10.86
CA ASP A 140 -13.45 -6.33 -12.17
C ASP A 140 -11.93 -6.25 -12.05
N LEU A 141 -11.43 -5.42 -11.14
CA LEU A 141 -9.99 -5.21 -10.94
C LEU A 141 -9.36 -6.20 -9.94
N TYR A 142 -10.13 -7.18 -9.44
CA TYR A 142 -9.56 -8.27 -8.66
C TYR A 142 -8.77 -9.17 -9.60
N ARG A 143 -7.73 -9.79 -9.04
CA ARG A 143 -6.77 -10.59 -9.79
C ARG A 143 -6.93 -12.07 -9.45
N TRP A 144 -6.55 -12.92 -10.39
CA TRP A 144 -6.38 -14.35 -10.22
C TRP A 144 -5.17 -14.84 -11.02
N GLN A 145 -4.69 -16.06 -10.76
CA GLN A 145 -3.56 -16.66 -11.46
C GLN A 145 -3.98 -18.00 -12.10
N PRO A 146 -3.47 -18.34 -13.31
CA PRO A 146 -3.76 -19.60 -13.99
C PRO A 146 -2.97 -20.73 -13.32
N GLY A 147 -3.59 -21.33 -12.30
CA GLY A 147 -3.07 -22.50 -11.61
C GLY A 147 -3.00 -22.28 -10.10
N PRO A 148 -3.38 -23.29 -9.28
CA PRO A 148 -3.47 -23.16 -7.83
C PRO A 148 -2.12 -22.95 -7.14
N ASN A 149 -1.01 -23.21 -7.85
CA ASN A 149 0.35 -23.11 -7.35
C ASN A 149 1.21 -22.08 -8.12
N SER A 150 0.62 -21.25 -8.99
CA SER A 150 1.42 -20.24 -9.69
C SER A 150 1.91 -19.18 -8.69
N THR A 151 3.23 -19.13 -8.50
CA THR A 151 3.90 -18.11 -7.68
C THR A 151 4.40 -16.93 -8.52
N ASP A 152 4.22 -16.98 -9.85
CA ASP A 152 4.69 -15.88 -10.70
C ASP A 152 3.69 -14.73 -10.65
N GLU A 153 4.06 -13.66 -9.95
CA GLU A 153 3.29 -12.41 -9.90
C GLU A 153 3.12 -11.74 -11.26
N LYS A 154 3.81 -12.18 -12.31
CA LYS A 154 3.64 -11.67 -13.68
C LYS A 154 2.53 -12.38 -14.45
N GLU A 155 2.04 -13.50 -13.95
CA GLU A 155 1.02 -14.33 -14.61
C GLU A 155 -0.39 -14.06 -14.08
N PHE A 156 -0.67 -12.88 -13.52
CA PHE A 156 -2.04 -12.58 -13.09
C PHE A 156 -2.92 -12.16 -14.26
N GLU A 157 -4.21 -12.42 -14.12
CA GLU A 157 -5.26 -11.89 -14.99
C GLU A 157 -6.29 -11.11 -14.16
N TYR A 158 -6.95 -10.13 -14.77
CA TYR A 158 -8.03 -9.36 -14.16
C TYR A 158 -9.38 -10.03 -14.40
N TYR A 159 -10.26 -9.99 -13.41
CA TYR A 159 -11.61 -10.57 -13.49
C TYR A 159 -12.42 -10.05 -14.68
N TYR A 160 -12.33 -8.76 -15.02
CA TYR A 160 -13.07 -8.17 -16.16
C TYR A 160 -12.60 -8.67 -17.52
N ARG A 161 -11.37 -9.20 -17.62
CA ARG A 161 -10.80 -9.70 -18.88
C ARG A 161 -11.13 -11.16 -19.09
N GLN A 162 -11.03 -11.95 -18.03
CA GLN A 162 -11.28 -13.38 -18.05
C GLN A 162 -11.76 -13.85 -16.69
N LYS A 163 -12.80 -14.70 -16.69
CA LYS A 163 -13.28 -15.36 -15.47
C LYS A 163 -12.21 -16.36 -14.98
N PRO A 164 -12.06 -16.51 -13.65
CA PRO A 164 -11.04 -17.38 -13.08
C PRO A 164 -11.35 -18.87 -13.30
N GLU A 165 -10.31 -19.68 -13.37
CA GLU A 165 -10.41 -21.15 -13.51
C GLU A 165 -10.57 -21.87 -12.16
N PHE A 166 -10.32 -21.16 -11.06
CA PHE A 166 -10.40 -21.63 -9.68
C PHE A 166 -11.16 -20.63 -8.83
N PRO A 167 -11.85 -21.04 -7.76
CA PRO A 167 -12.72 -20.19 -6.95
C PRO A 167 -11.91 -19.29 -6.00
N GLN A 168 -10.93 -18.54 -6.51
CA GLN A 168 -10.04 -17.68 -5.74
C GLN A 168 -9.82 -16.34 -6.43
N LEU A 169 -9.91 -15.25 -5.66
CA LEU A 169 -9.52 -13.90 -6.09
C LEU A 169 -8.61 -13.25 -5.06
N TYR A 170 -7.85 -12.25 -5.51
CA TYR A 170 -7.05 -11.43 -4.61
C TYR A 170 -6.93 -9.98 -5.06
N VAL A 171 -6.62 -9.13 -4.09
CA VAL A 171 -6.17 -7.75 -4.31
C VAL A 171 -4.77 -7.57 -3.77
N THR A 172 -4.05 -6.60 -4.31
CA THR A 172 -2.72 -6.22 -3.81
C THR A 172 -2.71 -4.76 -3.41
N ASP A 173 -2.01 -4.45 -2.34
CA ASP A 173 -1.66 -3.08 -1.97
C ASP A 173 -0.14 -2.94 -1.80
N ALA A 174 0.38 -1.80 -2.24
CA ALA A 174 1.77 -1.42 -2.06
C ALA A 174 1.79 0.04 -1.63
N PRO A 175 1.53 0.34 -0.34
CA PRO A 175 1.58 1.69 0.17
C PRO A 175 2.92 2.35 -0.13
N THR A 176 2.91 3.69 -0.12
CA THR A 176 4.14 4.46 -0.34
C THR A 176 5.25 3.99 0.59
N ALA A 177 6.38 3.61 0.01
CA ALA A 177 7.55 3.16 0.75
C ALA A 177 8.24 4.30 1.52
N ALA A 178 8.81 3.97 2.67
CA ALA A 178 9.68 4.86 3.41
C ALA A 178 11.03 4.96 2.68
N SER A 179 11.64 6.14 2.67
CA SER A 179 12.88 6.38 1.91
C SER A 179 13.86 7.24 2.68
N TYR A 180 15.15 6.98 2.54
CA TYR A 180 16.20 7.84 3.08
C TYR A 180 17.18 8.22 1.96
N SER A 181 17.66 9.45 1.98
CA SER A 181 18.68 9.95 1.06
C SER A 181 19.60 10.95 1.75
N ALA A 182 20.91 10.81 1.54
CA ALA A 182 21.93 11.75 1.99
C ALA A 182 22.47 12.57 0.82
N TYR A 183 22.65 13.87 1.03
CA TYR A 183 23.24 14.80 0.06
C TYR A 183 24.48 15.48 0.67
N PRO A 184 25.65 14.81 0.65
CA PRO A 184 26.90 15.30 1.23
C PRO A 184 27.27 16.74 0.81
N GLU A 185 26.97 17.08 -0.44
CA GLU A 185 27.28 18.35 -1.11
C GLU A 185 26.55 19.54 -0.45
N THR A 186 25.45 19.26 0.24
CA THR A 186 24.63 20.27 0.93
C THR A 186 24.57 20.06 2.43
N ASP A 187 25.32 19.07 2.97
CA ASP A 187 25.24 18.63 4.36
C ASP A 187 23.78 18.45 4.84
N THR A 188 22.97 17.82 3.98
CA THR A 188 21.54 17.63 4.23
C THR A 188 21.15 16.17 4.06
N GLU A 189 20.40 15.65 5.02
CA GLU A 189 19.81 14.32 4.96
C GLU A 189 18.29 14.47 4.89
N TYR A 190 17.62 13.61 4.11
CA TYR A 190 16.17 13.58 3.98
C TYR A 190 15.64 12.17 4.22
N ALA A 191 14.48 12.10 4.88
CA ALA A 191 13.72 10.88 5.02
C ALA A 191 12.25 11.12 4.66
N LYS A 192 11.63 10.15 3.97
CA LYS A 192 10.19 9.99 3.92
C LYS A 192 9.83 8.87 4.91
N ASN A 193 9.02 9.20 5.90
CA ASN A 193 8.61 8.31 6.96
C ASN A 193 7.17 7.86 6.73
N VAL A 194 6.91 6.63 7.10
CA VAL A 194 5.59 5.99 6.97
C VAL A 194 5.21 5.47 8.35
N ALA A 195 4.07 5.89 8.85
CA ALA A 195 3.50 5.37 10.09
C ALA A 195 2.01 5.12 9.84
N LEU A 196 1.70 3.96 9.30
CA LEU A 196 0.36 3.57 8.86
C LEU A 196 -0.07 2.28 9.53
N GLU A 197 -1.31 2.26 10.00
CA GLU A 197 -2.02 1.09 10.50
C GLU A 197 -3.14 0.79 9.50
N PHE A 198 -3.34 -0.49 9.22
CA PHE A 198 -4.32 -1.00 8.27
C PHE A 198 -5.18 -2.06 8.93
N SER A 199 -6.39 -2.21 8.43
CA SER A 199 -7.30 -3.28 8.78
C SER A 199 -7.98 -3.71 7.49
N THR A 200 -7.68 -4.91 7.02
CA THR A 200 -8.20 -5.43 5.74
C THR A 200 -9.23 -6.50 6.05
N CYS A 201 -10.46 -6.29 5.58
CA CYS A 201 -11.62 -7.07 5.97
C CYS A 201 -12.28 -7.73 4.76
N LEU A 202 -12.68 -9.00 4.92
CA LEU A 202 -13.58 -9.69 4.01
C LEU A 202 -15.02 -9.53 4.49
N ILE A 203 -15.90 -9.05 3.62
CA ILE A 203 -17.30 -8.75 3.92
C ILE A 203 -18.16 -9.33 2.79
N ARG A 204 -19.41 -9.73 3.08
CA ARG A 204 -20.35 -10.11 2.02
C ARG A 204 -20.71 -8.88 1.18
N THR A 205 -20.78 -9.06 -0.14
CA THR A 205 -21.05 -7.97 -1.10
C THR A 205 -22.38 -7.27 -0.82
N GLU A 206 -23.42 -8.05 -0.46
CA GLU A 206 -24.76 -7.53 -0.14
C GLU A 206 -24.79 -6.61 1.09
N ASP A 207 -23.83 -6.75 1.99
CA ASP A 207 -23.72 -5.97 3.22
C ASP A 207 -23.04 -4.61 3.04
N VAL A 208 -22.42 -4.39 1.87
CA VAL A 208 -21.58 -3.23 1.56
C VAL A 208 -22.31 -2.27 0.60
N PRO A 209 -22.74 -1.07 1.05
CA PRO A 209 -23.35 -0.07 0.18
C PRO A 209 -22.39 0.45 -0.89
N TYR A 210 -22.91 0.87 -2.05
CA TYR A 210 -22.11 1.49 -3.14
C TYR A 210 -21.55 2.88 -2.80
N SER A 211 -22.01 3.48 -1.71
CA SER A 211 -21.55 4.79 -1.26
C SER A 211 -21.67 4.87 0.25
N VAL A 212 -20.57 5.22 0.89
CA VAL A 212 -20.50 5.44 2.34
C VAL A 212 -19.82 6.77 2.67
N ALA A 213 -19.78 7.14 3.94
CA ALA A 213 -18.92 8.23 4.41
C ALA A 213 -17.49 7.71 4.63
N GLU A 214 -16.48 8.56 4.42
CA GLU A 214 -15.07 8.20 4.59
C GLU A 214 -14.74 7.59 5.97
N ASN A 215 -15.41 8.09 7.02
CA ASN A 215 -15.22 7.67 8.40
C ASN A 215 -16.20 6.56 8.84
N ASP A 216 -16.93 5.95 7.92
CA ASP A 216 -17.84 4.86 8.23
C ASP A 216 -17.05 3.57 8.50
N VAL A 217 -16.79 3.34 9.78
CA VAL A 217 -16.12 2.12 10.26
C VAL A 217 -17.10 1.02 10.67
N SER A 218 -18.42 1.25 10.53
CA SER A 218 -19.44 0.29 10.97
C SER A 218 -19.43 -0.99 10.14
N LEU A 219 -18.96 -0.93 8.88
CA LEU A 219 -18.80 -2.09 8.02
C LEU A 219 -17.84 -3.15 8.61
N LYS A 220 -16.92 -2.77 9.53
CA LYS A 220 -16.10 -3.74 10.26
C LYS A 220 -16.94 -4.71 11.10
N GLU A 221 -18.08 -4.28 11.62
CA GLU A 221 -18.96 -5.11 12.46
C GLU A 221 -19.66 -6.20 11.63
N LYS A 222 -19.76 -6.01 10.32
CA LYS A 222 -20.30 -6.98 9.36
C LYS A 222 -19.23 -7.89 8.75
N ALA A 223 -17.96 -7.69 9.08
CA ALA A 223 -16.88 -8.44 8.48
C ALA A 223 -16.91 -9.91 8.94
N ILE A 224 -16.72 -10.81 7.98
CA ILE A 224 -16.46 -12.22 8.26
C ILE A 224 -15.13 -12.35 9.01
N LYS A 225 -14.13 -11.63 8.50
CA LYS A 225 -12.81 -11.55 9.12
C LYS A 225 -12.11 -10.25 8.74
N CYS A 226 -11.43 -9.65 9.71
CA CYS A 226 -10.43 -8.61 9.49
C CYS A 226 -9.05 -9.08 9.96
N PHE A 227 -8.02 -8.63 9.26
CA PHE A 227 -6.63 -8.72 9.69
C PHE A 227 -6.06 -7.32 9.85
N ASP A 228 -5.50 -7.05 11.02
CA ASP A 228 -4.81 -5.80 11.30
C ASP A 228 -3.32 -5.95 10.96
N TRP A 229 -2.77 -4.97 10.25
CA TRP A 229 -1.37 -4.92 9.87
C TRP A 229 -0.86 -3.49 9.85
N ASN A 230 0.45 -3.28 9.76
CA ASN A 230 1.02 -1.94 9.80
C ASN A 230 2.32 -1.81 9.00
N ILE A 231 2.64 -0.55 8.68
CA ILE A 231 3.92 -0.11 8.16
C ILE A 231 4.42 1.02 9.06
N MET A 232 5.39 0.70 9.92
CA MET A 232 5.98 1.62 10.89
C MET A 232 7.46 1.78 10.58
N HIS A 233 7.79 2.81 9.79
CA HIS A 233 9.14 3.14 9.35
C HIS A 233 9.38 4.64 9.56
N VAL A 234 9.99 4.97 10.70
CA VAL A 234 10.42 6.34 11.04
C VAL A 234 11.94 6.36 11.09
N PHE A 235 12.57 7.28 10.37
CA PHE A 235 14.02 7.35 10.26
C PHE A 235 14.64 7.99 11.50
N ASP A 236 15.56 7.28 12.11
CA ASP A 236 16.43 7.80 13.16
C ASP A 236 17.75 8.29 12.52
N PHE A 237 17.92 9.62 12.46
CA PHE A 237 19.11 10.24 11.87
C PHE A 237 20.40 10.07 12.70
N ALA A 238 20.30 9.70 13.98
CA ALA A 238 21.47 9.38 14.79
C ALA A 238 21.96 7.96 14.49
N GLN A 239 21.01 7.02 14.37
CA GLN A 239 21.30 5.61 14.06
C GLN A 239 21.41 5.30 12.56
N LYS A 240 21.05 6.26 11.70
CA LYS A 240 20.98 6.14 10.23
C LYS A 240 20.16 4.94 9.76
N LYS A 241 19.06 4.65 10.45
CA LYS A 241 18.17 3.55 10.12
C LYS A 241 16.71 3.87 10.39
N PHE A 242 15.82 3.21 9.66
CA PHE A 242 14.41 3.19 10.05
C PHE A 242 14.21 2.38 11.32
N ILE A 243 13.41 2.92 12.22
CA ILE A 243 12.89 2.26 13.40
C ILE A 243 11.38 2.05 13.25
N ALA A 244 10.86 1.02 13.92
CA ALA A 244 9.43 0.77 14.04
C ALA A 244 8.95 1.27 15.41
N PRO A 245 8.44 2.51 15.51
CA PRO A 245 7.92 3.01 16.78
C PRO A 245 6.75 2.16 17.27
N LYS A 246 6.70 1.90 18.59
CA LYS A 246 5.60 1.14 19.23
C LYS A 246 4.26 1.88 19.24
N THR A 247 4.27 3.19 19.01
CA THR A 247 3.06 4.02 19.01
C THR A 247 3.12 5.01 17.85
N MET A 248 1.95 5.41 17.37
CA MET A 248 1.79 6.41 16.32
C MET A 248 2.59 7.69 16.66
N PRO A 249 3.47 8.20 15.77
CA PRO A 249 4.22 9.44 15.99
C PRO A 249 3.29 10.64 16.27
N LYS A 250 3.73 11.59 17.10
CA LYS A 250 2.92 12.77 17.46
C LYS A 250 2.44 13.57 16.25
N ILE A 251 3.24 13.67 15.20
CA ILE A 251 2.88 14.37 13.95
C ILE A 251 1.69 13.71 13.22
N CYS A 252 1.42 12.43 13.48
CA CYS A 252 0.31 11.69 12.90
C CYS A 252 -0.96 11.68 13.78
N ARG A 253 -0.89 12.17 15.04
CA ARG A 253 -2.03 12.20 15.97
C ARG A 253 -2.83 13.47 15.81
#